data_AF-E2BBI6-F1
#
_entry.id   AF-E2BBI6-F1
#
_cell.length_a   1.000
_cell.length_b   1.000
_cell.length_c   1.000
_cell.angle_alpha   90.00
_cell.angle_beta   90.00
_cell.angle_gamma   90.00
#
_symmetry.space_group_name_H-M   'P 1'
#
loop_
_entity.id
_entity.type
_entity.pdbx_description
1 polymer ?
#
loop_
_entity_poly.entity_id
_entity_poly.type
_entity_poly.pdbx_seq_one_letter_code
_entity_poly.pdbx_strand_id
1 'polypeptide(L)'
;DDEDIIEQFNRRERRFKERIDYFEELDELEFKMRFRLSKESVLMVLENIREELVFFTNKNKPVLPMQQLLLTLRMYATESFLVTMGDFCEVSTT
;
A
#
# COMPACT_ATOMS: atom_id res chain seq x y z
N ASP A 1 18.61 -35.35 14.53
CA ASP A 1 18.58 -34.05 15.23
C ASP A 1 17.15 -33.62 15.42
N ASP A 2 16.58 -34.01 16.56
CA ASP A 2 15.19 -33.77 16.92
C ASP A 2 14.90 -32.27 17.18
N GLU A 3 15.95 -31.44 17.26
CA GLU A 3 15.88 -29.98 17.35
C GLU A 3 15.32 -29.32 16.07
N ASP A 4 15.69 -29.80 14.88
CA ASP A 4 15.16 -29.27 13.61
C ASP A 4 13.67 -29.56 13.41
N ILE A 5 13.18 -30.63 14.05
CA ILE A 5 11.77 -31.04 13.99
C ILE A 5 10.92 -30.10 14.86
N ILE A 6 11.43 -29.65 16.01
CA ILE A 6 10.71 -28.80 16.96
C ILE A 6 10.52 -27.36 16.43
N GLU A 7 11.45 -26.81 15.65
CA GLU A 7 11.31 -25.47 15.07
C GLU A 7 10.18 -25.36 14.04
N GLN A 8 9.92 -26.43 13.27
CA GLN A 8 8.86 -26.43 12.25
C GLN A 8 7.45 -26.34 12.84
N PHE A 9 7.23 -26.92 14.02
CA PHE A 9 5.93 -26.92 14.70
C PHE A 9 5.60 -25.60 15.43
N ASN A 10 6.58 -24.72 15.65
CA ASN A 10 6.37 -23.43 16.33
C ASN A 10 6.08 -22.25 15.37
N ARG A 11 5.94 -22.51 14.07
CA ARG A 11 5.62 -21.44 13.11
C ARG A 11 4.16 -21.04 13.26
N ARG A 12 3.92 -19.83 13.77
CA ARG A 12 2.57 -19.23 13.80
C ARG A 12 1.90 -19.38 12.44
N GLU A 13 0.70 -19.96 12.43
CA GLU A 13 -0.09 -20.08 11.21
C GLU A 13 -0.22 -18.71 10.52
N ARG A 14 0.10 -18.68 9.23
CA ARG A 14 -0.02 -17.46 8.44
C ARG A 14 -1.50 -17.15 8.23
N ARG A 15 -2.03 -16.19 9.00
CA ARG A 15 -3.37 -15.64 8.78
C ARG A 15 -3.32 -14.57 7.70
N PHE A 16 -3.88 -14.86 6.53
CA PHE A 16 -4.07 -13.88 5.48
C PHE A 16 -5.38 -13.13 5.76
N LYS A 17 -5.31 -11.84 6.07
CA LYS A 17 -6.49 -10.98 6.09
C LYS A 17 -6.89 -10.64 4.66
N GLU A 18 -8.18 -10.68 4.38
CA GLU A 18 -8.74 -10.17 3.14
C GLU A 18 -8.52 -8.66 3.08
N ARG A 19 -8.05 -8.17 1.93
CA ARG A 19 -7.79 -6.75 1.71
C ARG A 19 -9.06 -6.14 1.13
N ILE A 20 -9.57 -5.11 1.80
CA ILE A 20 -10.73 -4.34 1.32
C ILE A 20 -10.33 -3.64 0.02
N ASP A 21 -11.17 -3.77 -1.01
CA ASP A 21 -11.02 -3.00 -2.24
C ASP A 21 -11.64 -1.62 -2.07
N TYR A 22 -10.86 -0.66 -1.59
CA TYR A 22 -11.33 0.72 -1.38
C TYR A 22 -11.72 1.44 -2.67
N PHE A 23 -11.33 0.92 -3.84
CA PHE A 23 -11.75 1.50 -5.11
C PHE A 23 -13.23 1.19 -5.38
N GLU A 24 -13.68 -0.02 -5.06
CA GLU A 24 -15.07 -0.45 -5.24
C GLU A 24 -15.97 -0.01 -4.07
N GLU A 25 -15.47 -0.14 -2.83
CA GLU A 25 -16.29 0.05 -1.62
C GLU A 25 -16.65 1.51 -1.32
N LEU A 26 -15.81 2.48 -1.69
CA LEU A 26 -16.01 3.89 -1.37
C LEU A 26 -16.75 4.61 -2.49
N ASP A 27 -17.62 5.55 -2.15
CA ASP A 27 -18.18 6.46 -3.14
C ASP A 27 -17.13 7.49 -3.63
N GLU A 28 -17.45 8.26 -4.67
CA GLU A 28 -16.53 9.23 -5.26
C GLU A 28 -16.11 10.33 -4.25
N LEU A 29 -17.03 10.79 -3.40
CA LEU A 29 -16.79 11.85 -2.44
C LEU A 29 -15.87 11.35 -1.31
N GLU A 30 -16.19 10.21 -0.72
CA GLU A 30 -15.39 9.55 0.31
C GLU A 30 -13.99 9.21 -0.22
N PHE A 31 -13.92 8.68 -1.44
CA PHE A 31 -12.66 8.36 -2.08
C PHE A 31 -11.79 9.60 -2.25
N LYS A 32 -12.33 10.68 -2.82
CA LYS A 32 -11.61 11.94 -3.00
C LYS A 32 -11.18 12.56 -1.68
N MET A 33 -12.01 12.46 -0.64
CA MET A 33 -11.64 12.92 0.70
C MET A 33 -10.45 12.14 1.29
N ARG A 34 -10.40 10.82 1.07
CA ARG A 34 -9.36 9.94 1.65
C ARG A 34 -8.04 9.94 0.88
N PHE A 35 -8.08 10.04 -0.44
CA PHE A 35 -6.93 9.88 -1.34
C PHE A 35 -6.54 11.18 -2.07
N ARG A 36 -7.32 12.26 -1.92
CA ARG A 36 -7.10 13.58 -2.54
C ARG A 36 -7.15 13.60 -4.08
N LEU A 37 -7.47 12.47 -4.70
CA LEU A 37 -7.69 12.31 -6.14
C LEU A 37 -9.07 11.67 -6.40
N SER A 38 -9.68 11.98 -7.54
CA SER A 38 -10.87 11.27 -8.03
C SER A 38 -10.50 9.86 -8.49
N LYS A 39 -11.49 8.97 -8.57
CA LYS A 39 -11.29 7.60 -9.07
C LYS A 39 -10.75 7.59 -10.50
N GLU A 40 -11.26 8.49 -11.35
CA GLU A 40 -10.80 8.67 -12.74
C GLU A 40 -9.31 9.04 -12.80
N SER A 41 -8.87 10.02 -12.00
CA SER A 41 -7.47 10.43 -11.96
C SER A 41 -6.57 9.29 -11.46
N VAL A 42 -7.03 8.50 -10.49
CA VAL A 42 -6.29 7.32 -10.02
C VAL A 42 -6.15 6.26 -11.11
N LEU A 43 -7.20 6.03 -11.91
CA LEU A 43 -7.11 5.12 -13.06
C LEU A 43 -6.11 5.62 -14.10
N MET A 44 -6.11 6.92 -14.42
CA MET A 44 -5.14 7.52 -15.32
C MET A 44 -3.70 7.31 -14.82
N VAL A 45 -3.45 7.57 -13.54
CA VAL A 45 -2.12 7.34 -12.93
C VAL A 45 -1.76 5.87 -13.02
N LEU A 46 -2.68 4.98 -12.65
CA LEU A 46 -2.45 3.54 -12.67
C LEU A 46 -2.05 3.05 -14.06
N GLU A 47 -2.70 3.54 -15.11
CA GLU A 47 -2.39 3.16 -16.49
C GLU A 47 -0.94 3.48 -16.87
N ASN A 48 -0.39 4.59 -16.36
CA ASN A 48 0.99 5.00 -16.67
C ASN A 48 2.06 4.19 -15.92
N ILE A 49 1.76 3.71 -14.71
CA ILE A 49 2.75 3.06 -13.82
C ILE A 49 2.50 1.56 -13.64
N ARG A 50 1.43 1.00 -14.24
CA ARG A 50 1.00 -0.38 -14.00
C ARG A 50 2.12 -1.38 -14.25
N GLU A 51 2.86 -1.22 -15.35
CA GLU A 51 3.91 -2.17 -15.75
C GLU A 51 5.02 -2.27 -14.70
N GLU A 52 5.30 -1.19 -14.00
CA GLU A 52 6.33 -1.10 -12.95
C GLU A 52 5.85 -1.71 -11.62
N LEU A 53 4.53 -1.76 -11.41
CA LEU A 53 3.90 -2.30 -10.20
C LEU A 53 3.58 -3.80 -10.27
N VAL A 54 3.59 -4.40 -11.46
CA VAL A 54 3.29 -5.82 -11.64
C VAL A 54 4.46 -6.67 -11.16
N PHE A 55 4.19 -7.56 -10.21
CA PHE A 55 5.17 -8.56 -9.79
C PHE A 55 5.30 -9.66 -10.84
N PHE A 56 6.54 -9.96 -11.26
CA PHE A 56 6.84 -11.06 -12.18
C PHE A 56 6.54 -12.46 -11.62
N THR A 57 6.34 -12.59 -10.30
CA THR A 57 6.05 -13.88 -9.66
C THR A 57 4.79 -13.80 -8.82
N ASN A 58 3.88 -14.76 -8.99
CA ASN A 58 2.66 -14.90 -8.18
C ASN A 58 2.91 -15.55 -6.81
N LYS A 59 4.16 -15.56 -6.33
CA LYS A 59 4.49 -16.15 -5.03
C LYS A 59 3.96 -15.23 -3.91
N ASN A 60 3.24 -15.80 -2.94
CA ASN A 60 2.73 -15.13 -1.73
C ASN A 60 1.55 -14.14 -1.89
N LYS A 61 0.67 -14.29 -2.89
CA LYS A 61 -0.48 -13.37 -3.11
C LYS A 61 0.00 -11.91 -3.21
N PRO A 62 0.68 -11.55 -4.31
CA PRO A 62 1.23 -10.21 -4.48
C PRO A 62 0.14 -9.14 -4.35
N VAL A 63 0.52 -7.98 -3.83
CA VAL A 63 -0.38 -6.83 -3.73
C VAL A 63 -0.74 -6.38 -5.14
N LEU A 64 -2.04 -6.25 -5.43
CA LEU A 64 -2.47 -5.82 -6.76
C LEU A 64 -1.98 -4.38 -7.03
N PRO A 65 -1.65 -4.01 -8.28
CA PRO A 65 -1.18 -2.67 -8.63
C PRO A 65 -2.09 -1.54 -8.10
N MET A 66 -3.41 -1.69 -8.22
CA MET A 66 -4.37 -0.74 -7.65
C MET A 66 -4.21 -0.58 -6.13
N GLN A 67 -4.07 -1.70 -5.40
CA GLN A 67 -3.90 -1.67 -3.95
C GLN A 67 -2.56 -1.04 -3.53
N GLN A 68 -1.49 -1.25 -4.32
CA GLN A 68 -0.20 -0.60 -4.10
C GLN A 68 -0.33 0.92 -4.28
N LEU A 69 -0.97 1.35 -5.36
CA LEU A 69 -1.21 2.77 -5.64
C LEU A 69 -2.06 3.43 -4.56
N LEU A 70 -3.19 2.83 -4.17
CA LEU A 70 -4.06 3.37 -3.12
C LEU A 70 -3.34 3.47 -1.77
N LEU A 71 -2.50 2.49 -1.43
CA LEU A 71 -1.67 2.56 -0.22
C LEU A 71 -0.73 3.77 -0.26
N THR A 72 -0.03 3.97 -1.38
CA THR A 72 0.88 5.11 -1.56
C THR A 72 0.15 6.45 -1.52
N LEU A 73 -0.99 6.56 -2.22
CA LEU A 73 -1.82 7.77 -2.19
C LEU A 73 -2.34 8.06 -0.78
N ARG A 74 -2.68 7.03 -0.01
CA ARG A 74 -3.06 7.22 1.39
C ARG A 74 -1.91 7.84 2.18
N MET A 75 -0.68 7.36 2.00
CA MET A 75 0.49 7.93 2.67
C MET A 75 0.67 9.41 2.34
N TYR A 76 0.57 9.79 1.06
CA TYR A 76 0.64 11.20 0.64
C TYR A 76 -0.50 12.05 1.19
N ALA A 77 -1.72 11.52 1.22
CA ALA A 77 -2.91 12.23 1.67
C ALA A 77 -2.97 12.46 3.19
N THR A 78 -2.24 11.65 3.98
CA THR A 78 -2.35 11.68 5.45
C THR A 78 -1.36 12.62 6.11
N GLU A 79 -0.43 13.24 5.36
CA GLU A 79 0.60 14.14 5.89
C GLU A 79 1.38 13.57 7.11
N SER A 80 1.38 12.24 7.28
CA SER A 80 1.92 11.60 8.48
C SER A 80 3.45 11.61 8.53
N PHE A 81 4.09 12.13 7.49
CA PHE A 81 5.54 12.24 7.33
C PHE A 81 6.05 13.67 7.34
N LEU A 82 5.24 14.67 7.72
CA LEU A 82 5.67 16.08 7.71
C LEU A 82 6.99 16.33 8.46
N VAL A 83 7.19 15.68 9.61
CA VAL A 83 8.44 15.82 10.40
C VAL A 83 9.62 15.21 9.65
N THR A 84 9.49 13.97 9.17
CA THR A 84 10.54 13.29 8.40
C THR A 84 10.84 14.00 7.08
N MET A 85 9.84 14.61 6.43
CA MET A 85 10.02 15.42 5.22
C MET A 85 10.69 16.76 5.52
N GLY A 86 10.38 17.39 6.66
CA GLY A 86 11.09 18.59 7.13
C GLY A 86 12.57 18.32 7.39
N ASP A 87 12.87 17.21 8.05
CA ASP A 87 14.25 16.74 8.30
C ASP A 87 14.97 16.37 7.00
N PHE A 88 14.29 15.73 6.06
CA PHE A 88 14.86 15.35 4.76
C PHE A 88 15.19 16.55 3.87
N CYS A 89 14.39 17.60 3.92
CA CYS A 89 14.60 18.81 3.13
C CYS A 89 15.60 19.80 3.78
N GLU A 90 16.24 19.47 4.90
CA GLU A 90 17.13 20.36 5.69
C GLU A 90 16.52 21.76 5.94
N VAL A 91 15.19 21.84 6.07
CA VAL A 91 14.53 23.14 6.28
C VAL A 91 14.57 23.45 7.77
N SER A 92 15.60 24.19 8.20
CA SER A 92 15.65 24.75 9.54
C SER A 92 14.44 25.68 9.75
N THR A 93 13.47 25.26 10.55
CA THR A 93 12.49 26.18 11.12
C THR A 93 13.19 27.06 12.15
N THR A 94 13.69 28.22 11.70
CA THR A 94 14.00 29.38 12.55
C THR A 94 12.74 30.17 12.87
#